data_AF-A0A933RUW5-F1
#
_entry.id   AF-A0A933RUW5-F1
#
_cell.length_a   1.000
_cell.length_b   1.000
_cell.length_c   1.000
_cell.angle_alpha   90.00
_cell.angle_beta   90.00
_cell.angle_gamma   90.00
#
_symmetry.space_group_name_H-M   'P 1'
#
loop_
_entity.id
_entity.type
_entity.pdbx_description
1 polymer ?
#
loop_
_entity_poly.entity_id
_entity_poly.type
_entity_poly.pdbx_seq_one_letter_code
_entity_poly.pdbx_strand_id
1 'polypeptide(L)'
;MNRLAARIEDAQDRFASLLSSYLAHHPTTRAQYIRYLSFQYHLTKDVQRYFLAIAAHPDLARRRRLRSFLVDFANEEELHFLVAANDLHQLGVAPLAPPLDVELWHAYFRDVVTERPFVRLGAATILENISGGRAKPLVHKALRGDFLTRSNTKFLVLHQHEALPHGDQILEAIAQAALDERQIADLLEGAGKGAVLYLRMAEWAVRPDALAGICDGAPSELSARDRERIETFEMSELESAP
;
A
#
# COMPACT_ATOMS: atom_id res chain seq x y z
N MET A 1 13.90 -16.95 0.46
CA MET A 1 12.64 -16.79 -0.30
C MET A 1 11.48 -17.57 0.30
N ASN A 2 11.55 -18.89 0.51
CA ASN A 2 10.42 -19.68 1.04
C ASN A 2 9.82 -19.13 2.36
N ARG A 3 10.66 -18.67 3.29
CA ARG A 3 10.21 -18.05 4.55
C ARG A 3 9.41 -16.76 4.33
N LEU A 4 9.76 -15.98 3.31
CA LEU A 4 9.06 -14.73 2.97
C LEU A 4 7.74 -15.03 2.27
N ALA A 5 7.74 -15.98 1.32
CA ALA A 5 6.52 -16.47 0.68
C ALA A 5 5.50 -16.97 1.73
N ALA A 6 5.93 -17.74 2.73
CA ALA A 6 5.06 -18.18 3.82
C ALA A 6 4.48 -17.02 4.65
N ARG A 7 5.22 -15.89 4.80
CA ARG A 7 4.68 -14.69 5.46
C ARG A 7 3.64 -13.97 4.61
N ILE A 8 3.83 -13.95 3.30
CA ILE A 8 2.86 -13.40 2.36
C ILE A 8 1.59 -14.24 2.37
N GLU A 9 1.70 -15.57 2.32
CA GLU A 9 0.55 -16.48 2.41
C GLU A 9 -0.24 -16.32 3.72
N ASP A 10 0.45 -16.27 4.87
CA ASP A 10 -0.22 -16.00 6.17
C ASP A 10 -0.92 -14.64 6.19
N ALA A 11 -0.31 -13.61 5.60
CA ALA A 11 -0.92 -12.28 5.51
C ALA A 11 -2.16 -12.28 4.58
N GLN A 12 -2.10 -12.97 3.44
CA GLN A 12 -3.23 -13.17 2.53
C GLN A 12 -4.37 -13.92 3.23
N ASP A 13 -4.07 -14.96 4.01
CA ASP A 13 -5.07 -15.72 4.77
C ASP A 13 -5.76 -14.86 5.83
N ARG A 14 -4.99 -14.04 6.56
CA ARG A 14 -5.55 -13.10 7.55
C ARG A 14 -6.40 -12.03 6.89
N PHE A 15 -5.96 -11.49 5.76
CA PHE A 15 -6.74 -10.49 5.03
C PHE A 15 -8.02 -11.09 4.46
N ALA A 16 -7.95 -12.32 3.91
CA ALA A 16 -9.11 -13.08 3.49
C ALA A 16 -10.09 -13.32 4.65
N SER A 17 -9.60 -13.67 5.84
CA SER A 17 -10.44 -13.85 7.02
C SER A 17 -11.15 -12.55 7.43
N LEU A 18 -10.41 -11.43 7.46
CA LEU A 18 -10.98 -10.10 7.73
C LEU A 18 -12.10 -9.76 6.73
N LEU A 19 -11.81 -9.84 5.42
CA LEU A 19 -12.80 -9.55 4.38
C LEU A 19 -14.01 -10.49 4.44
N SER A 20 -13.78 -11.80 4.66
CA SER A 20 -14.86 -12.80 4.76
C SER A 20 -15.80 -12.50 5.91
N SER A 21 -15.26 -12.20 7.08
CA SER A 21 -16.06 -11.89 8.27
C SER A 21 -16.95 -10.67 8.08
N TYR A 22 -16.50 -9.71 7.28
CA TYR A 22 -17.25 -8.51 6.96
C TYR A 22 -18.30 -8.76 5.86
N LEU A 23 -17.87 -9.33 4.74
CA LEU A 23 -18.71 -9.59 3.56
C LEU A 23 -19.74 -10.72 3.74
N ALA A 24 -19.71 -11.41 4.88
CA ALA A 24 -20.72 -12.41 5.26
C ALA A 24 -22.08 -11.77 5.57
N HIS A 25 -22.08 -10.54 6.08
CA HIS A 25 -23.29 -9.89 6.59
C HIS A 25 -23.76 -8.75 5.72
N HIS A 26 -22.86 -8.03 5.03
CA HIS A 26 -23.21 -6.86 4.23
C HIS A 26 -22.31 -6.71 2.99
N PRO A 27 -22.82 -6.18 1.86
CA PRO A 27 -21.96 -5.71 0.79
C PRO A 27 -21.13 -4.50 1.24
N THR A 28 -19.98 -4.28 0.60
CA THR A 28 -19.19 -3.07 0.83
C THR A 28 -20.03 -1.82 0.59
N THR A 29 -19.98 -0.88 1.52
CA THR A 29 -20.68 0.40 1.44
C THR A 29 -19.78 1.50 0.85
N ARG A 30 -20.41 2.57 0.34
CA ARG A 30 -19.69 3.75 -0.15
C ARG A 30 -18.79 4.36 0.93
N ALA A 31 -19.24 4.40 2.18
CA ALA A 31 -18.46 4.96 3.29
C ALA A 31 -17.15 4.18 3.54
N GLN A 32 -17.20 2.85 3.47
CA GLN A 32 -16.02 2.01 3.65
C GLN A 32 -15.05 2.12 2.47
N TYR A 33 -15.57 2.27 1.26
CA TYR A 33 -14.73 2.53 0.10
C TYR A 33 -14.01 3.88 0.20
N ILE A 34 -14.71 4.92 0.67
CA ILE A 34 -14.09 6.23 0.95
C ILE A 34 -12.98 6.09 2.00
N ARG A 35 -13.22 5.35 3.09
CA ARG A 35 -12.18 5.06 4.10
C ARG A 35 -11.00 4.32 3.47
N TYR A 36 -11.27 3.27 2.71
CA TYR A 36 -10.24 2.50 2.00
C TYR A 36 -9.36 3.40 1.13
N LEU A 37 -9.96 4.15 0.21
CA LEU A 37 -9.20 5.06 -0.65
C LEU A 37 -8.48 6.17 0.14
N SER A 38 -9.07 6.64 1.24
CA SER A 38 -8.45 7.68 2.07
C SER A 38 -7.18 7.17 2.75
N PHE A 39 -7.19 5.98 3.34
CA PHE A 39 -5.96 5.46 3.92
C PHE A 39 -4.94 5.09 2.83
N GLN A 40 -5.37 4.61 1.66
CA GLN A 40 -4.48 4.32 0.53
C GLN A 40 -3.79 5.59 0.02
N TYR A 41 -4.54 6.69 -0.11
CA TYR A 41 -3.99 8.01 -0.43
C TYR A 41 -2.87 8.38 0.55
N HIS A 42 -3.12 8.29 1.86
CA HIS A 42 -2.11 8.68 2.84
C HIS A 42 -0.93 7.70 2.89
N LEU A 43 -1.19 6.39 2.83
CA LEU A 43 -0.18 5.34 2.91
C LEU A 43 0.83 5.40 1.75
N THR A 44 0.35 5.72 0.55
CA THR A 44 1.17 5.79 -0.67
C THR A 44 1.74 7.19 -0.93
N LYS A 45 1.26 8.22 -0.22
CA LYS A 45 1.83 9.56 -0.33
C LYS A 45 3.29 9.58 0.16
N ASP A 46 4.16 10.14 -0.68
CA ASP A 46 5.61 10.19 -0.44
C ASP A 46 6.29 8.79 -0.34
N VAL A 47 5.65 7.71 -0.85
CA VAL A 47 6.17 6.34 -0.72
C VAL A 47 7.53 6.15 -1.43
N GLN A 48 7.78 6.88 -2.53
CA GLN A 48 9.03 6.86 -3.28
C GLN A 48 10.24 7.16 -2.39
N ARG A 49 10.07 8.00 -1.36
CA ARG A 49 11.15 8.35 -0.43
C ARG A 49 11.71 7.13 0.31
N TYR A 50 10.88 6.14 0.61
CA TYR A 50 11.34 4.91 1.26
C TYR A 50 12.24 4.11 0.34
N PHE A 51 11.83 3.90 -0.91
CA PHE A 51 12.57 3.10 -1.87
C PHE A 51 13.89 3.78 -2.26
N LEU A 52 13.88 5.10 -2.44
CA LEU A 52 15.12 5.88 -2.65
C LEU A 52 16.06 5.81 -1.43
N ALA A 53 15.54 5.85 -0.21
CA ALA A 53 16.35 5.67 1.00
C ALA A 53 16.99 4.28 1.08
N ILE A 54 16.22 3.22 0.78
CA ILE A 54 16.75 1.84 0.70
C ILE A 54 17.84 1.76 -0.37
N ALA A 55 17.58 2.32 -1.56
CA ALA A 55 18.53 2.32 -2.67
C ALA A 55 19.85 3.03 -2.33
N ALA A 56 19.79 4.11 -1.56
CA ALA A 56 20.96 4.88 -1.13
C ALA A 56 21.75 4.24 0.02
N HIS A 57 21.19 3.25 0.72
CA HIS A 57 21.80 2.70 1.93
C HIS A 57 23.12 1.93 1.66
N PRO A 58 24.14 2.00 2.53
CA PRO A 58 25.44 1.32 2.34
C PRO A 58 25.34 -0.20 2.10
N ASP A 59 24.35 -0.86 2.69
CA ASP A 59 24.07 -2.28 2.44
C ASP A 59 23.78 -2.61 0.96
N LEU A 60 23.36 -1.62 0.16
CA LEU A 60 23.08 -1.76 -1.26
C LEU A 60 24.29 -1.40 -2.14
N ALA A 61 25.43 -0.97 -1.57
CA ALA A 61 26.59 -0.49 -2.33
C ALA A 61 27.12 -1.49 -3.37
N ARG A 62 27.03 -2.80 -3.07
CA ARG A 62 27.45 -3.88 -3.98
C ARG A 62 26.28 -4.54 -4.74
N ARG A 63 25.04 -4.09 -4.51
CA ARG A 63 23.81 -4.70 -5.04
C ARG A 63 23.18 -3.80 -6.11
N ARG A 64 23.97 -3.51 -7.16
CA ARG A 64 23.61 -2.51 -8.20
C ARG A 64 22.27 -2.78 -8.88
N ARG A 65 21.91 -4.05 -9.13
CA ARG A 65 20.64 -4.42 -9.76
C ARG A 65 19.45 -4.09 -8.87
N LEU A 66 19.48 -4.55 -7.61
CA LEU A 66 18.43 -4.22 -6.63
C LEU A 66 18.34 -2.70 -6.42
N ARG A 67 19.47 -1.99 -6.42
CA ARG A 67 19.47 -0.52 -6.32
C ARG A 67 18.77 0.14 -7.51
N SER A 68 19.06 -0.29 -8.74
CA SER A 68 18.39 0.24 -9.94
C SER A 68 16.90 0.00 -9.86
N PHE A 69 16.51 -1.26 -9.61
CA PHE A 69 15.11 -1.64 -9.44
C PHE A 69 14.39 -0.75 -8.43
N LEU A 70 14.99 -0.50 -7.25
CA LEU A 70 14.36 0.35 -6.23
C LEU A 70 14.23 1.83 -6.64
N VAL A 71 15.12 2.34 -7.48
CA VAL A 71 15.01 3.71 -8.00
C VAL A 71 13.89 3.77 -9.02
N ASP A 72 13.84 2.81 -9.95
CA ASP A 72 12.83 2.74 -11.00
C ASP A 72 11.44 2.56 -10.36
N PHE A 73 11.32 1.61 -9.43
CA PHE A 73 10.11 1.37 -8.62
C PHE A 73 9.67 2.61 -7.83
N ALA A 74 10.62 3.40 -7.30
CA ALA A 74 10.28 4.63 -6.59
C ALA A 74 9.63 5.66 -7.52
N ASN A 75 10.12 5.79 -8.75
CA ASN A 75 9.60 6.73 -9.73
C ASN A 75 8.20 6.33 -10.20
N GLU A 76 7.98 5.04 -10.43
CA GLU A 76 6.68 4.48 -10.80
C GLU A 76 5.62 4.76 -9.70
N GLU A 77 5.98 4.58 -8.43
CA GLU A 77 5.07 4.73 -7.30
C GLU A 77 4.79 6.19 -6.88
N GLU A 78 5.57 7.18 -7.33
CA GLU A 78 5.53 8.56 -6.81
C GLU A 78 4.15 9.23 -6.93
N LEU A 79 3.40 8.92 -7.98
CA LEU A 79 2.10 9.53 -8.26
C LEU A 79 0.91 8.60 -7.93
N HIS A 80 1.14 7.38 -7.46
CA HIS A 80 0.07 6.41 -7.18
C HIS A 80 -0.97 6.92 -6.17
N PHE A 81 -0.55 7.72 -5.20
CA PHE A 81 -1.47 8.31 -4.23
C PHE A 81 -2.50 9.25 -4.88
N LEU A 82 -2.17 9.92 -6.00
CA LEU A 82 -3.10 10.77 -6.73
C LEU A 82 -4.19 9.98 -7.43
N VAL A 83 -3.96 8.71 -7.77
CA VAL A 83 -4.98 7.83 -8.33
C VAL A 83 -6.10 7.56 -7.32
N ALA A 84 -5.73 7.30 -6.06
CA ALA A 84 -6.71 7.13 -4.98
C ALA A 84 -7.48 8.43 -4.71
N ALA A 85 -6.78 9.58 -4.71
CA ALA A 85 -7.43 10.88 -4.55
C ALA A 85 -8.35 11.24 -5.72
N ASN A 86 -7.99 10.90 -6.95
CA ASN A 86 -8.85 11.10 -8.11
C ASN A 86 -10.13 10.26 -7.98
N ASP A 87 -10.04 8.98 -7.59
CA ASP A 87 -11.23 8.16 -7.36
C ASP A 87 -12.14 8.76 -6.26
N LEU A 88 -11.57 9.34 -5.20
CA LEU A 88 -12.31 10.08 -4.17
C LEU A 88 -12.96 11.35 -4.73
N HIS A 89 -12.24 12.11 -5.56
CA HIS A 89 -12.76 13.30 -6.22
C HIS A 89 -13.96 12.96 -7.13
N GLN A 90 -13.90 11.85 -7.87
CA GLN A 90 -15.01 11.33 -8.68
C GLN A 90 -16.22 10.89 -7.84
N LEU A 91 -16.00 10.58 -6.55
CA LEU A 91 -17.05 10.36 -5.57
C LEU A 91 -17.55 11.65 -4.90
N GLY A 92 -17.02 12.82 -5.27
CA GLY A 92 -17.38 14.12 -4.71
C GLY A 92 -16.92 14.30 -3.26
N VAL A 93 -15.85 13.61 -2.85
CA VAL A 93 -15.31 13.69 -1.49
C VAL A 93 -13.80 13.94 -1.51
N ALA A 94 -13.29 14.65 -0.51
CA ALA A 94 -11.87 14.73 -0.25
C ALA A 94 -11.38 13.49 0.54
N PRO A 95 -10.09 13.15 0.49
CA PRO A 95 -9.49 12.19 1.43
C PRO A 95 -9.82 12.57 2.88
N LEU A 96 -10.21 11.58 3.67
CA LEU A 96 -10.36 11.71 5.12
C LEU A 96 -8.99 11.99 5.77
N ALA A 97 -8.98 12.39 7.05
CA ALA A 97 -7.74 12.47 7.83
C ALA A 97 -7.02 11.10 7.84
N PRO A 98 -5.66 11.08 7.92
CA PRO A 98 -4.94 9.81 8.02
C PRO A 98 -5.36 9.08 9.30
N PRO A 99 -5.71 7.78 9.23
CA PRO A 99 -5.96 7.02 10.45
C PRO A 99 -4.66 6.84 11.24
N LEU A 100 -4.77 6.67 12.55
CA LEU A 100 -3.63 6.47 13.45
C LEU A 100 -2.62 5.44 12.93
N ASP A 101 -3.10 4.32 12.38
CA ASP A 101 -2.22 3.27 11.88
C ASP A 101 -1.36 3.71 10.69
N VAL A 102 -1.83 4.63 9.84
CA VAL A 102 -1.02 5.24 8.78
C VAL A 102 0.03 6.18 9.36
N GLU A 103 -0.31 6.97 10.39
CA GLU A 103 0.66 7.81 11.07
C GLU A 103 1.78 6.97 11.72
N LEU A 104 1.40 5.90 12.41
CA LEU A 104 2.32 4.93 13.01
C LEU A 104 3.20 4.26 11.95
N TRP A 105 2.63 3.90 10.79
CA TRP A 105 3.38 3.37 9.65
C TRP A 105 4.47 4.34 9.21
N HIS A 106 4.11 5.59 8.91
CA HIS A 106 5.10 6.56 8.44
C HIS A 106 6.13 6.91 9.52
N ALA A 107 5.72 7.07 10.78
CA ALA A 107 6.63 7.34 11.88
C ALA A 107 7.67 6.21 12.04
N TYR A 108 7.20 4.97 12.11
CA TYR A 108 8.07 3.81 12.26
C TYR A 108 8.99 3.61 11.05
N PHE A 109 8.44 3.65 9.83
CA PHE A 109 9.21 3.32 8.65
C PHE A 109 10.14 4.42 8.16
N ARG A 110 9.88 5.70 8.48
CA ARG A 110 10.84 6.78 8.23
C ARG A 110 12.10 6.64 9.07
N ASP A 111 11.94 6.18 10.31
CA ASP A 111 13.06 5.96 11.22
C ASP A 111 13.81 4.67 10.86
N VAL A 112 13.12 3.54 10.73
CA VAL A 112 13.78 2.25 10.55
C VAL A 112 14.52 2.12 9.21
N VAL A 113 14.10 2.83 8.16
CA VAL A 113 14.65 2.65 6.82
C VAL A 113 16.10 3.15 6.70
N THR A 114 16.50 4.11 7.55
CA THR A 114 17.85 4.69 7.50
C THR A 114 18.90 3.74 8.05
N GLU A 115 18.53 2.84 8.98
CA GLU A 115 19.45 1.91 9.65
C GLU A 115 19.24 0.46 9.21
N ARG A 116 17.99 0.08 8.93
CA ARG A 116 17.55 -1.30 8.62
C ARG A 116 16.62 -1.28 7.40
N PRO A 117 17.15 -0.93 6.20
CA PRO A 117 16.33 -0.70 5.01
C PRO A 117 15.51 -1.94 4.58
N PHE A 118 16.01 -3.14 4.88
CA PHE A 118 15.34 -4.40 4.57
C PHE A 118 14.07 -4.62 5.40
N VAL A 119 13.92 -3.97 6.57
CA VAL A 119 12.66 -4.02 7.32
C VAL A 119 11.55 -3.31 6.54
N ARG A 120 11.82 -2.13 5.95
CA ARG A 120 10.84 -1.45 5.10
C ARG A 120 10.58 -2.20 3.79
N LEU A 121 11.63 -2.78 3.20
CA LEU A 121 11.49 -3.59 1.99
C LEU A 121 10.61 -4.83 2.24
N GLY A 122 10.77 -5.49 3.38
CA GLY A 122 9.92 -6.61 3.79
C GLY A 122 8.45 -6.21 3.91
N ALA A 123 8.17 -5.04 4.48
CA ALA A 123 6.82 -4.50 4.54
C ALA A 123 6.23 -4.20 3.15
N ALA A 124 7.04 -3.71 2.20
CA ALA A 124 6.61 -3.50 0.81
C ALA A 124 6.17 -4.81 0.17
N THR A 125 6.94 -5.89 0.34
CA THR A 125 6.56 -7.20 -0.24
C THR A 125 5.18 -7.70 0.23
N ILE A 126 4.74 -7.30 1.42
CA ILE A 126 3.40 -7.59 1.89
C ILE A 126 2.36 -6.71 1.20
N LEU A 127 2.56 -5.39 1.16
CA LEU A 127 1.61 -4.47 0.51
C LEU A 127 1.33 -4.88 -0.94
N GLU A 128 2.38 -5.21 -1.68
CA GLU A 128 2.25 -5.58 -3.09
C GLU A 128 1.58 -6.94 -3.33
N ASN A 129 1.54 -7.82 -2.33
CA ASN A 129 1.08 -9.20 -2.51
C ASN A 129 -0.14 -9.58 -1.67
N ILE A 130 -0.54 -8.77 -0.68
CA ILE A 130 -1.57 -9.15 0.31
C ILE A 130 -2.96 -9.33 -0.29
N SER A 131 -3.26 -8.64 -1.40
CA SER A 131 -4.52 -8.74 -2.14
C SER A 131 -4.59 -9.99 -3.04
N GLY A 132 -3.48 -10.71 -3.22
CA GLY A 132 -3.36 -11.92 -4.01
C GLY A 132 -3.88 -13.19 -3.33
N GLY A 133 -3.54 -14.35 -3.91
CA GLY A 133 -3.80 -15.67 -3.33
C GLY A 133 -5.24 -15.87 -2.86
N ARG A 134 -5.42 -16.27 -1.59
CA ARG A 134 -6.75 -16.53 -0.99
C ARG A 134 -7.57 -15.26 -0.76
N ALA A 135 -6.94 -14.09 -0.67
CA ALA A 135 -7.66 -12.82 -0.52
C ALA A 135 -8.30 -12.36 -1.84
N LYS A 136 -7.71 -12.71 -2.99
CA LYS A 136 -8.11 -12.21 -4.32
C LYS A 136 -9.62 -12.33 -4.61
N PRO A 137 -10.29 -13.48 -4.42
CA PRO A 137 -11.72 -13.59 -4.68
C PRO A 137 -12.57 -12.67 -3.78
N LEU A 138 -12.14 -12.44 -2.54
CA LEU A 138 -12.83 -11.60 -1.58
C LEU A 138 -12.59 -10.11 -1.85
N VAL A 139 -11.39 -9.75 -2.27
CA VAL A 139 -11.09 -8.42 -2.81
C VAL A 139 -12.00 -8.15 -4.00
N HIS A 140 -12.08 -9.04 -4.98
CA HIS A 140 -13.01 -8.88 -6.10
C HIS A 140 -14.47 -8.79 -5.67
N LYS A 141 -14.90 -9.52 -4.64
CA LYS A 141 -16.26 -9.41 -4.08
C LYS A 141 -16.48 -8.05 -3.39
N ALA A 142 -15.50 -7.56 -2.63
CA ALA A 142 -15.56 -6.28 -1.96
C ALA A 142 -15.70 -5.09 -2.93
N LEU A 143 -15.23 -5.27 -4.17
CA LEU A 143 -15.17 -4.24 -5.22
C LEU A 143 -16.34 -4.33 -6.22
N ARG A 144 -17.51 -4.79 -5.77
CA ARG A 144 -18.74 -4.89 -6.57
C ARG A 144 -19.91 -4.07 -6.01
N GLY A 145 -19.63 -3.00 -5.28
CA GLY A 145 -20.67 -2.10 -4.78
C GLY A 145 -21.33 -1.32 -5.92
N ASP A 146 -22.65 -1.10 -5.83
CA ASP A 146 -23.44 -0.41 -6.87
C ASP A 146 -23.03 1.06 -7.12
N PHE A 147 -22.27 1.65 -6.21
CA PHE A 147 -21.71 3.00 -6.33
C PHE A 147 -20.39 3.05 -7.13
N LEU A 148 -19.82 1.89 -7.46
CA LEU A 148 -18.57 1.79 -8.21
C LEU A 148 -18.84 1.93 -9.71
N THR A 149 -18.04 2.77 -10.36
CA THR A 149 -18.09 3.06 -11.79
C THR A 149 -16.67 3.00 -12.36
N ARG A 150 -16.55 3.01 -13.69
CA ARG A 150 -15.23 3.06 -14.34
C ARG A 150 -14.43 4.33 -13.99
N SER A 151 -15.08 5.42 -13.57
CA SER A 151 -14.40 6.66 -13.23
C SER A 151 -13.83 6.67 -11.81
N ASN A 152 -14.42 5.91 -10.86
CA ASN A 152 -14.02 5.91 -9.45
C ASN A 152 -13.39 4.58 -8.97
N THR A 153 -12.85 3.81 -9.90
CA THR A 153 -12.19 2.51 -9.65
C THR A 153 -10.80 2.43 -10.28
N LYS A 154 -10.20 3.57 -10.66
CA LYS A 154 -8.89 3.59 -11.33
C LYS A 154 -7.79 3.02 -10.45
N PHE A 155 -7.80 3.35 -9.16
CA PHE A 155 -6.83 2.85 -8.20
C PHE A 155 -6.88 1.32 -8.14
N LEU A 156 -8.08 0.75 -8.07
CA LEU A 156 -8.27 -0.69 -8.00
C LEU A 156 -7.87 -1.40 -9.28
N VAL A 157 -8.20 -0.82 -10.44
CA VAL A 157 -7.89 -1.39 -11.74
C VAL A 157 -6.37 -1.41 -11.95
N LEU A 158 -5.67 -0.34 -11.56
CA LEU A 158 -4.21 -0.26 -11.64
C LEU A 158 -3.55 -1.43 -10.89
N HIS A 159 -3.89 -1.58 -9.61
CA HIS A 159 -3.33 -2.63 -8.74
C HIS A 159 -3.81 -4.07 -9.08
N GLN A 160 -4.72 -4.23 -10.06
CA GLN A 160 -5.19 -5.55 -10.53
C GLN A 160 -4.69 -5.93 -11.93
N HIS A 161 -4.28 -4.96 -12.74
CA HIS A 161 -4.03 -5.12 -14.18
C HIS A 161 -2.63 -4.70 -14.64
N GLU A 162 -1.69 -4.45 -13.73
CA GLU A 162 -0.27 -4.29 -14.09
C GLU A 162 0.23 -5.48 -14.92
N ALA A 163 0.93 -5.19 -16.02
CA ALA A 163 1.41 -6.19 -16.98
C ALA A 163 2.40 -7.19 -16.36
N LEU A 164 3.12 -6.75 -15.32
CA LEU A 164 3.87 -7.56 -14.37
C LEU A 164 3.50 -7.04 -12.98
N PRO A 165 2.87 -7.84 -12.10
CA PRO A 165 2.48 -7.37 -10.77
C PRO A 165 3.73 -6.90 -10.01
N HIS A 166 3.73 -5.67 -9.47
CA HIS A 166 4.80 -5.14 -8.63
C HIS A 166 5.25 -6.14 -7.55
N GLY A 167 4.30 -6.93 -7.03
CA GLY A 167 4.53 -8.02 -6.08
C GLY A 167 5.49 -9.11 -6.55
N ASP A 168 5.47 -9.49 -7.83
CA ASP A 168 6.40 -10.49 -8.37
C ASP A 168 7.77 -9.87 -8.65
N GLN A 169 7.79 -8.65 -9.19
CA GLN A 169 9.02 -7.93 -9.51
C GLN A 169 9.89 -7.68 -8.28
N ILE A 170 9.28 -7.22 -7.17
CA ILE A 170 10.02 -6.97 -5.92
C ILE A 170 10.58 -8.27 -5.33
N LEU A 171 9.85 -9.38 -5.44
CA LEU A 171 10.32 -10.69 -4.96
C LEU A 171 11.47 -11.23 -5.82
N GLU A 172 11.41 -11.04 -7.14
CA GLU A 172 12.49 -11.40 -8.05
C GLU A 172 13.75 -10.56 -7.77
N ALA A 173 13.60 -9.24 -7.64
CA ALA A 173 14.70 -8.34 -7.35
C ALA A 173 15.41 -8.70 -6.02
N ILE A 174 14.63 -9.05 -4.99
CA ILE A 174 15.14 -9.53 -3.71
C ILE A 174 15.86 -10.88 -3.86
N ALA A 175 15.28 -11.83 -4.58
CA ALA A 175 15.86 -13.16 -4.78
C ALA A 175 17.24 -13.09 -5.46
N GLN A 176 17.41 -12.16 -6.40
CA GLN A 176 18.67 -11.94 -7.13
C GLN A 176 19.71 -11.14 -6.33
N ALA A 177 19.35 -10.51 -5.20
CA ALA A 177 20.21 -9.57 -4.48
C ALA A 177 21.25 -10.21 -3.55
N ALA A 178 21.28 -11.54 -3.43
CA ALA A 178 22.20 -12.29 -2.55
C ALA A 178 22.28 -11.67 -1.14
N LEU A 179 21.14 -11.61 -0.46
CA LEU A 179 21.05 -11.03 0.88
C LEU A 179 21.71 -11.95 1.92
N ASP A 180 22.36 -11.33 2.90
CA ASP A 180 22.90 -12.07 4.05
C ASP A 180 21.79 -12.42 5.07
N GLU A 181 22.15 -13.22 6.08
CA GLU A 181 21.18 -13.72 7.06
C GLU A 181 20.53 -12.59 7.89
N ARG A 182 21.29 -11.55 8.24
CA ARG A 182 20.77 -10.38 8.95
C ARG A 182 19.73 -9.66 8.08
N GLN A 183 20.05 -9.42 6.81
CA GLN A 183 19.15 -8.76 5.86
C GLN A 183 17.88 -9.59 5.60
N ILE A 184 18.00 -10.92 5.56
CA ILE A 184 16.85 -11.83 5.46
C ILE A 184 15.99 -11.76 6.74
N ALA A 185 16.61 -11.71 7.92
CA ALA A 185 15.88 -11.54 9.18
C ALA A 185 15.11 -10.20 9.21
N ASP A 186 15.75 -9.11 8.78
CA ASP A 186 15.13 -7.79 8.64
C ASP A 186 13.92 -7.83 7.69
N LEU A 187 14.05 -8.46 6.51
CA LEU A 187 12.92 -8.65 5.57
C LEU A 187 11.73 -9.36 6.23
N LEU A 188 11.98 -10.43 6.98
CA LEU A 188 10.93 -11.22 7.61
C LEU A 188 10.25 -10.49 8.77
N GLU A 189 11.02 -9.73 9.54
CA GLU A 189 10.49 -8.82 10.56
C GLU A 189 9.62 -7.73 9.92
N GLY A 190 10.14 -7.12 8.86
CA GLY A 190 9.45 -6.13 8.05
C GLY A 190 8.12 -6.61 7.52
N ALA A 191 8.11 -7.81 6.92
CA ALA A 191 6.90 -8.45 6.44
C ALA A 191 5.88 -8.67 7.57
N GLY A 192 6.31 -9.18 8.73
CA GLY A 192 5.42 -9.35 9.88
C GLY A 192 4.80 -8.03 10.36
N LYS A 193 5.62 -6.99 10.52
CA LYS A 193 5.15 -5.66 10.96
C LYS A 193 4.25 -4.99 9.93
N GLY A 194 4.63 -5.08 8.65
CA GLY A 194 3.85 -4.56 7.53
C GLY A 194 2.47 -5.20 7.45
N ALA A 195 2.39 -6.53 7.61
CA ALA A 195 1.11 -7.25 7.65
C ALA A 195 0.22 -6.77 8.81
N VAL A 196 0.77 -6.64 10.02
CA VAL A 196 -0.01 -6.18 11.19
C VAL A 196 -0.59 -4.78 10.96
N LEU A 197 0.25 -3.82 10.56
CA LEU A 197 -0.19 -2.44 10.37
C LEU A 197 -1.20 -2.33 9.22
N TYR A 198 -0.95 -3.00 8.09
CA TYR A 198 -1.88 -2.96 6.96
C TYR A 198 -3.23 -3.59 7.31
N LEU A 199 -3.24 -4.74 8.00
CA LEU A 199 -4.49 -5.40 8.41
C LEU A 199 -5.30 -4.51 9.36
N ARG A 200 -4.64 -3.73 10.23
CA ARG A 200 -5.32 -2.75 11.09
C ARG A 200 -5.92 -1.59 10.29
N MET A 201 -5.21 -1.05 9.29
CA MET A 201 -5.76 -0.04 8.37
C MET A 201 -6.94 -0.58 7.56
N ALA A 202 -6.83 -1.82 7.07
CA ALA A 202 -7.90 -2.49 6.36
C ALA A 202 -9.12 -2.71 7.27
N GLU A 203 -8.91 -3.14 8.51
CA GLU A 203 -9.98 -3.28 9.51
C GLU A 203 -10.65 -1.94 9.77
N TRP A 204 -9.87 -0.88 10.00
CA TRP A 204 -10.38 0.48 10.16
C TRP A 204 -11.26 0.90 8.97
N ALA A 205 -10.89 0.53 7.74
CA ALA A 205 -11.68 0.86 6.55
C ALA A 205 -12.99 0.07 6.47
N VAL A 206 -12.98 -1.22 6.77
CA VAL A 206 -14.17 -2.08 6.64
C VAL A 206 -15.07 -2.10 7.88
N ARG A 207 -14.55 -1.74 9.06
CA ARG A 207 -15.28 -1.72 10.33
C ARG A 207 -15.12 -0.34 10.98
N PRO A 208 -16.01 0.64 10.68
CA PRO A 208 -15.96 1.97 11.28
C PRO A 208 -15.97 1.97 12.81
N ASP A 209 -16.63 0.99 13.43
CA ASP A 209 -16.71 0.84 14.89
C ASP A 209 -15.52 0.05 15.50
N ALA A 210 -14.49 -0.26 14.71
CA ALA A 210 -13.27 -0.89 15.23
C ALA A 210 -12.52 0.04 16.19
N LEU A 211 -11.66 -0.53 17.02
CA LEU A 211 -10.88 0.20 18.04
C LEU A 211 -10.13 1.41 17.47
N ALA A 212 -9.58 1.28 16.26
CA ALA A 212 -8.87 2.37 15.59
C ALA A 212 -9.75 3.59 15.28
N GLY A 213 -11.08 3.40 15.15
CA GLY A 213 -12.05 4.47 14.93
C GLY A 213 -12.18 5.45 16.10
N ILE A 214 -11.71 5.09 17.31
CA ILE A 214 -11.65 6.02 18.46
C ILE A 214 -10.75 7.22 18.15
N CYS A 215 -9.74 7.03 17.30
CA CYS A 215 -8.82 8.07 16.89
C CYS A 215 -9.22 8.76 15.59
N ASP A 216 -10.45 8.55 15.09
CA ASP A 216 -10.94 9.27 13.93
C ASP A 216 -10.98 10.77 14.28
N GLY A 217 -10.05 11.52 13.68
CA GLY A 217 -9.92 12.94 13.90
C GLY A 217 -11.01 13.74 13.19
N ALA A 218 -11.08 15.04 13.52
CA ALA A 218 -11.81 15.98 12.69
C ALA A 218 -11.29 15.92 11.24
N PRO A 219 -12.13 16.24 10.25
CA PRO A 219 -11.69 16.34 8.86
C PRO A 219 -10.43 17.20 8.78
N SER A 220 -9.32 16.61 8.34
CA SER A 220 -8.10 17.38 8.07
C SER A 220 -8.33 18.15 6.79
N GLU A 221 -8.15 19.46 6.83
CA GLU A 221 -8.11 20.23 5.58
C GLU A 221 -6.88 19.80 4.79
N LEU A 222 -7.09 19.44 3.53
CA LEU A 222 -5.99 19.28 2.59
C LEU A 222 -5.24 20.61 2.45
N SER A 223 -3.91 20.54 2.38
CA SER A 223 -3.11 21.70 2.04
C SER A 223 -3.55 22.25 0.67
N ALA A 224 -3.38 23.57 0.44
CA ALA A 224 -3.71 24.16 -0.87
C ALA A 224 -2.97 23.47 -2.02
N ARG A 225 -1.70 23.10 -1.77
CA ARG A 225 -0.87 22.34 -2.71
C ARG A 225 -1.42 20.95 -3.00
N ASP A 226 -1.90 20.23 -1.99
CA ASP A 226 -2.48 18.90 -2.22
C ASP A 226 -3.80 18.98 -2.99
N ARG A 227 -4.63 19.99 -2.72
CA ARG A 227 -5.86 20.24 -3.49
C ARG A 227 -5.55 20.51 -4.95
N GLU A 228 -4.64 21.44 -5.22
CA GLU A 228 -4.20 21.77 -6.57
C GLU A 228 -3.71 20.52 -7.31
N ARG A 229 -2.81 19.73 -6.70
CA ARG A 229 -2.30 18.49 -7.32
C ARG A 229 -3.40 17.49 -7.64
N ILE A 230 -4.41 17.34 -6.79
CA ILE A 230 -5.52 16.42 -7.04
C ILE A 230 -6.42 16.94 -8.17
N GLU A 231 -6.67 18.24 -8.21
CA GLU A 231 -7.51 18.88 -9.22
C GLU A 231 -6.86 18.89 -10.62
N THR A 232 -5.53 18.99 -10.67
CA THR A 232 -4.79 19.02 -11.94
C THR A 232 -4.28 17.65 -12.40
N PHE A 233 -4.45 16.60 -11.59
CA PHE A 233 -3.90 15.28 -11.92
C PHE A 233 -4.61 14.64 -13.12
N GLU A 234 -3.83 14.20 -14.10
CA GLU A 234 -4.30 13.41 -15.22
C GLU A 234 -3.67 12.02 -15.23
N MET A 235 -4.45 10.99 -15.60
CA MET A 235 -3.95 9.60 -15.66
C MET A 235 -2.78 9.42 -16.64
N SER A 236 -2.63 10.30 -17.64
CA SER A 236 -1.52 10.34 -18.59
C SER A 236 -0.17 10.66 -17.92
N GLU A 237 -0.16 11.26 -16.73
CA GLU A 237 1.05 11.52 -15.95
C GLU A 237 1.72 10.22 -15.45
N LEU A 238 0.98 9.11 -15.34
CA LEU A 238 1.56 7.80 -15.00
C LEU A 238 2.27 7.14 -16.19
N GLU A 239 1.83 7.41 -17.41
CA GLU A 239 2.41 6.82 -18.63
C GLU A 239 3.69 7.53 -19.07
N SER A 240 3.97 8.71 -18.49
CA SER A 240 5.11 9.56 -18.81
C SER A 240 6.23 9.50 -17.77
N ALA A 241 6.09 8.66 -16.74
CA ALA A 241 7.16 8.33 -15.83
C ALA A 241 8.29 7.59 -16.59
N PRO A 242 9.55 8.07 -16.52
CA PRO A 242 10.66 7.62 -17.35
C PRO A 242 11.17 6.21 -17.05
#